data_AF-A0A6V7UQA6-F1
#
_entry.id   AF-A0A6V7UQA6-F1
#
_cell.length_a   1.000
_cell.length_b   1.000
_cell.length_c   1.000
_cell.angle_alpha   90.00
_cell.angle_beta   90.00
_cell.angle_gamma   90.00
#
_symmetry.space_group_name_H-M   'P 1'
#
loop_
_entity.id
_entity.type
_entity.pdbx_description
1 polymer ?
#
loop_
_entity_poly.entity_id
_entity_poly.type
_entity_poly.pdbx_seq_one_letter_code
_entity_poly.pdbx_strand_id
1 'polypeptide(L)'
;MNRNFVKDCKVCGSTKNVYNHYCVRTCKACGAFFTRYLEQKEGKYDCICLTKTTEIKSKIVFDKNTNKEFRLVCKGCRLEKCLAVGMKKPSK
;
A
#
# COMPACT_ATOMS: atom_id res chain seq x y z
N MET A 1 5.44 29.89 3.17
CA MET A 1 4.72 28.66 2.79
C MET A 1 5.68 27.69 2.11
N ASN A 2 6.17 26.67 2.81
CA ASN A 2 7.10 25.68 2.25
C ASN A 2 6.32 24.70 1.36
N ARG A 3 6.33 24.91 0.04
CA ARG A 3 5.83 23.92 -0.93
C ARG A 3 6.86 22.81 -1.09
N ASN A 4 6.86 21.86 -0.14
CA ASN A 4 7.51 20.57 -0.35
C ASN A 4 6.81 19.89 -1.52
N PHE A 5 7.39 19.95 -2.72
CA PHE A 5 6.94 19.17 -3.85
C PHE A 5 6.93 17.69 -3.42
N VAL A 6 5.73 17.13 -3.26
CA VAL A 6 5.50 15.81 -2.67
C VAL A 6 6.16 14.74 -3.54
N LYS A 7 7.43 14.42 -3.26
CA LYS A 7 8.20 13.35 -3.92
C LYS A 7 7.77 11.97 -3.43
N ASP A 8 6.84 11.91 -2.48
CA ASP A 8 6.49 10.73 -1.71
C ASP A 8 5.50 9.82 -2.43
N CYS A 9 5.54 8.54 -2.07
CA CYS A 9 4.55 7.56 -2.48
C CYS A 9 3.14 8.00 -2.04
N LYS A 10 2.22 8.19 -2.99
CA LYS A 10 0.84 8.60 -2.68
C LYS A 10 0.04 7.57 -1.87
N VAL A 11 0.52 6.32 -1.81
CA VAL A 11 -0.10 5.25 -1.03
C VAL A 11 0.40 5.24 0.41
N CYS A 12 1.72 5.15 0.62
CA CYS A 12 2.30 4.90 1.95
C CYS A 12 3.25 6.00 2.47
N GLY A 13 3.41 7.11 1.76
CA GLY A 13 4.27 8.24 2.16
C GLY A 13 5.78 7.99 2.06
N SER A 14 6.23 6.78 1.69
CA SER A 14 7.66 6.50 1.52
C SER A 14 8.29 7.40 0.46
N THR A 15 9.45 7.98 0.75
CA THR A 15 10.31 8.74 -0.18
C THR A 15 11.23 7.83 -1.02
N LYS A 16 11.41 6.57 -0.59
CA LYS A 16 12.33 5.62 -1.22
C LYS A 16 11.73 5.00 -2.49
N ASN A 17 12.54 4.96 -3.56
CA ASN A 17 12.23 4.28 -4.83
C ASN A 17 10.84 4.65 -5.40
N VAL A 18 10.56 5.96 -5.48
CA VAL A 18 9.26 6.49 -5.91
C VAL A 18 9.28 6.89 -7.39
N TYR A 19 8.38 6.31 -8.17
CA TYR A 19 8.17 6.59 -9.59
C TYR A 19 6.72 6.27 -9.97
N ASN A 20 6.35 6.43 -11.24
CA ASN A 20 4.97 6.19 -11.68
C ASN A 20 4.72 4.69 -11.89
N HIS A 21 3.74 4.15 -11.17
CA HIS A 21 3.20 2.81 -11.39
C HIS A 21 1.68 2.92 -11.55
N TYR A 22 1.12 2.29 -12.57
CA TYR A 22 -0.33 2.32 -12.81
C TYR A 22 -0.89 3.76 -12.83
N CYS A 23 -0.18 4.65 -13.53
CA CYS A 23 -0.49 6.09 -13.65
C CYS A 23 -0.41 6.92 -12.36
N VAL A 24 0.07 6.35 -11.25
CA VAL A 24 0.18 7.05 -9.96
C VAL A 24 1.61 7.01 -9.43
N ARG A 25 2.06 8.13 -8.85
CA ARG A 25 3.36 8.23 -8.18
C ARG A 25 3.38 7.39 -6.90
N THR A 26 4.05 6.25 -6.93
CA THR A 26 4.11 5.29 -5.82
C THR A 26 5.51 4.70 -5.66
N CYS A 27 5.82 4.11 -4.51
CA CYS A 27 7.10 3.39 -4.33
C CYS A 27 7.05 2.01 -5.00
N LYS A 28 8.22 1.47 -5.37
CA LYS A 28 8.39 0.12 -5.92
C LYS A 28 7.58 -0.96 -5.18
N ALA A 29 7.56 -0.90 -3.85
CA ALA A 29 6.84 -1.87 -3.03
C ALA A 29 5.31 -1.77 -3.18
N CYS A 30 4.74 -0.57 -3.34
CA CYS A 30 3.32 -0.39 -3.59
C CYS A 30 2.94 -0.78 -5.02
N GLY A 31 3.78 -0.45 -6.01
CA GLY A 31 3.61 -0.91 -7.39
C GLY A 31 3.53 -2.43 -7.46
N ALA A 32 4.53 -3.13 -6.91
CA ALA A 32 4.55 -4.60 -6.88
C ALA A 32 3.40 -5.22 -6.07
N PHE A 33 2.96 -4.56 -4.99
CA PHE A 33 1.78 -4.98 -4.25
C PHE A 33 0.51 -4.95 -5.13
N PHE A 34 0.32 -3.88 -5.88
CA PHE A 34 -0.82 -3.75 -6.78
C PHE A 34 -0.75 -4.71 -7.96
N THR A 35 0.44 -4.99 -8.50
CA THR A 35 0.65 -6.04 -9.52
C THR A 35 0.14 -7.40 -9.04
N ARG A 36 0.56 -7.83 -7.84
CA ARG A 36 0.10 -9.10 -7.26
C ARG A 36 -1.40 -9.14 -7.03
N TYR A 37 -2.01 -8.01 -6.68
CA TYR A 37 -3.48 -7.92 -6.57
C TYR A 37 -4.15 -8.15 -7.93
N LEU A 38 -3.66 -7.53 -9.00
CA LEU A 38 -4.22 -7.68 -10.35
C LEU A 38 -4.07 -9.10 -10.93
N GLU A 39 -3.02 -9.81 -10.51
CA GLU A 39 -2.76 -11.21 -10.91
C GLU A 39 -3.61 -12.22 -10.13
N GLN A 40 -4.13 -11.85 -8.96
CA GLN A 40 -5.01 -12.73 -8.19
C GLN A 40 -6.42 -12.75 -8.79
N LYS A 41 -7.01 -13.95 -8.94
CA LYS A 41 -8.43 -14.13 -9.25
C LYS A 41 -9.25 -13.75 -7.99
N GLU A 42 -9.85 -12.57 -8.03
CA GLU A 42 -10.86 -11.94 -7.14
C GLU A 42 -10.73 -12.09 -5.60
N GLY A 43 -10.96 -10.97 -4.89
CA GLY A 43 -11.57 -10.95 -3.54
C GLY A 43 -10.73 -11.23 -2.28
N LYS A 44 -9.38 -11.27 -2.32
CA LYS A 44 -8.59 -11.82 -1.18
C LYS A 44 -7.95 -10.85 -0.18
N TYR A 45 -8.03 -9.54 -0.35
CA TYR A 45 -7.39 -8.61 0.59
C TYR A 45 -8.37 -8.08 1.61
N ASP A 46 -8.68 -8.92 2.61
CA ASP A 46 -9.50 -8.53 3.74
C ASP A 46 -8.81 -7.46 4.60
N CYS A 47 -9.62 -6.53 5.08
CA CYS A 47 -9.20 -5.59 6.10
C CYS A 47 -9.10 -6.32 7.43
N ILE A 48 -7.95 -6.22 8.11
CA ILE A 48 -7.74 -6.81 9.44
C ILE A 48 -8.00 -5.79 10.57
N CYS A 49 -8.58 -4.64 10.24
CA CYS A 49 -8.80 -3.55 11.17
C CYS A 49 -10.23 -3.59 11.70
N LEU A 50 -10.39 -3.26 12.99
CA LEU A 50 -11.70 -3.19 13.65
C LEU A 50 -12.60 -2.07 13.09
N THR A 51 -11.99 -1.03 12.50
CA THR A 51 -12.70 0.10 11.89
C THR A 51 -12.13 0.42 10.51
N LYS A 52 -13.01 0.54 9.51
CA LYS A 52 -12.66 0.99 8.15
C LYS A 52 -12.28 2.46 8.19
N THR A 53 -11.07 2.78 7.76
CA THR A 53 -10.54 4.15 7.67
C THR A 53 -9.76 4.28 6.36
N THR A 54 -9.67 5.48 5.81
CA THR A 54 -8.91 5.79 4.58
C THR A 54 -7.38 5.82 4.76
N GLU A 55 -6.92 5.52 5.98
CA GLU A 55 -5.51 5.45 6.35
C GLU A 55 -4.98 4.01 6.31
N ILE A 56 -3.73 3.85 5.88
CA ILE A 56 -3.06 2.56 5.93
C ILE A 56 -2.73 2.24 7.38
N LYS A 57 -3.51 1.32 7.96
CA LYS A 57 -3.26 0.79 9.30
C LYS A 57 -2.24 -0.33 9.27
N SER A 58 -1.55 -0.48 10.40
CA SER A 58 -0.57 -1.53 10.64
C SER A 58 -0.65 -2.01 12.08
N LYS A 59 -0.38 -3.29 12.32
CA LYS A 59 -0.17 -3.83 13.66
C LYS A 59 1.28 -4.27 13.85
N ILE A 60 1.82 -4.08 15.04
CA ILE A 60 3.06 -4.74 15.42
C ILE A 60 2.73 -6.20 15.73
N VAL A 61 3.54 -7.10 15.19
CA VAL A 61 3.42 -8.54 15.41
C VAL A 61 4.77 -9.03 15.90
N PHE A 62 4.74 -9.84 16.95
CA PHE A 62 5.92 -10.48 17.50
C PHE A 62 6.06 -11.89 16.94
N ASP A 63 7.20 -12.17 16.30
CA ASP A 63 7.59 -13.51 15.89
C ASP A 63 8.32 -14.22 17.02
N LYS A 64 7.68 -15.22 17.62
CA LYS A 64 8.24 -16.02 18.71
C LYS A 64 9.45 -16.85 18.26
N ASN A 65 9.53 -17.23 16.98
CA ASN A 65 10.61 -18.08 16.48
C ASN A 65 11.90 -17.29 16.27
N THR A 66 11.79 -16.03 15.87
CA THR A 66 12.94 -15.16 15.62
C THR A 66 13.20 -14.15 16.72
N ASN A 67 12.32 -14.08 17.73
CA ASN A 67 12.33 -13.12 18.84
C ASN A 67 12.38 -11.66 18.34
N LYS A 68 11.63 -11.37 17.26
CA LYS A 68 11.64 -10.07 16.58
C LYS A 68 10.23 -9.53 16.40
N GLU A 69 10.12 -8.22 16.53
CA GLU A 69 8.91 -7.48 16.17
C GLU A 69 8.96 -7.05 14.72
N PHE A 70 7.83 -7.17 14.03
CA PHE A 70 7.67 -6.64 12.68
C PHE A 70 6.32 -5.96 12.50
N ARG A 71 6.30 -4.96 11.61
CA ARG A 71 5.12 -4.17 11.32
C ARG A 71 4.32 -4.84 10.21
N LEU A 72 3.18 -5.45 10.54
CA LEU A 72 2.26 -6.00 9.57
C LEU A 72 1.31 -4.90 9.07
N VAL A 73 1.46 -4.52 7.81
CA VAL A 73 0.58 -3.56 7.13
C VAL A 73 -0.69 -4.28 6.66
N CYS A 74 -1.86 -3.69 6.93
CA CYS A 74 -3.13 -4.25 6.48
C CYS A 74 -3.23 -4.21 4.94
N LYS A 75 -3.38 -5.40 4.31
CA LYS A 75 -3.48 -5.52 2.85
C LYS A 75 -4.76 -4.86 2.31
N GLY A 76 -5.90 -5.03 2.99
CA GLY A 76 -7.16 -4.37 2.64
C GLY A 76 -7.05 -2.84 2.61
N CYS A 77 -6.63 -2.21 3.70
CA CYS A 77 -6.44 -0.75 3.74
C CYS A 77 -5.42 -0.27 2.68
N ARG A 78 -4.34 -1.03 2.45
CA ARG A 78 -3.35 -0.68 1.42
C ARG A 78 -3.95 -0.72 0.02
N LEU A 79 -4.78 -1.71 -0.27
CA LEU A 79 -5.48 -1.82 -1.54
C LEU A 79 -6.51 -0.70 -1.71
N GLU A 80 -7.36 -0.45 -0.72
CA GLU A 80 -8.31 0.66 -0.73
C GLU A 80 -7.59 1.98 -1.00
N LYS A 81 -6.42 2.21 -0.37
CA LYS A 81 -5.63 3.40 -0.64
C LYS A 81 -5.07 3.44 -2.05
N CYS A 82 -4.56 2.32 -2.60
CA CYS A 82 -4.13 2.23 -4.00
C CYS A 82 -5.24 2.65 -4.97
N LEU A 83 -6.46 2.13 -4.77
CA LEU A 83 -7.62 2.46 -5.59
C LEU A 83 -8.03 3.93 -5.41
N ALA A 84 -8.06 4.42 -4.18
CA ALA A 84 -8.44 5.79 -3.85
C ALA A 84 -7.50 6.85 -4.46
N VAL A 85 -6.21 6.52 -4.65
CA VAL A 85 -5.26 7.42 -5.34
C VAL A 85 -5.27 7.26 -6.86
N GLY A 86 -6.15 6.41 -7.41
CA GLY A 86 -6.37 6.25 -8.84
C GLY A 86 -5.54 5.17 -9.52
N MET A 87 -4.92 4.24 -8.77
CA MET A 87 -4.26 3.09 -9.41
C MET A 87 -5.33 2.19 -10.04
N LYS A 88 -5.19 1.95 -11.34
CA LYS A 88 -6.13 1.14 -12.12
C LYS A 88 -5.41 0.09 -12.95
N LYS A 89 -6.10 -1.01 -13.26
CA LYS A 89 -5.62 -1.98 -14.23
C LYS A 89 -5.43 -1.27 -15.58
N PRO A 90 -4.33 -1.50 -16.31
CA PRO A 90 -4.20 -0.99 -17.66
C PRO A 90 -5.35 -1.55 -18.50
N SER A 91 -6.08 -0.67 -19.19
CA SER A 91 -7.04 -1.09 -20.23
C SER A 91 -6.26 -1.86 -21.29
N LYS A 92 -6.75 -3.04 -21.69
CA LYS A 92 -6.24 -3.74 -22.87
C LYS A 92 -6.70 -3.01 -24.13
#